data_AF-A0A191YQ31-F1
#
_entry.id   AF-A0A191YQ31-F1
#
_cell.length_a   1.000
_cell.length_b   1.000
_cell.length_c   1.000
_cell.angle_alpha   90.00
_cell.angle_beta   90.00
_cell.angle_gamma   90.00
#
_symmetry.space_group_name_H-M   'P 1'
#
loop_
_entity.id
_entity.type
_entity.pdbx_description
1 polymer ?
#
loop_
_entity_poly.entity_id
_entity_poly.type
_entity_poly.pdbx_seq_one_letter_code
_entity_poly.pdbx_strand_id
1 'polypeptide(L)' 'MHERFRVIETTTLDDGSKRYRVVDLVQGGSASKHGVFNVRTEAEAVCSLLNAEQPRQSAERQALDAFLRVKNAL' A
#
# COMPACT_ATOMS: atom_id res chain seq x y z
N MET A 1 -6.69 -1.33 14.79
CA MET A 1 -6.28 -1.79 13.44
C MET A 1 -6.09 -0.55 12.59
N HIS A 2 -4.89 -0.31 12.08
CA HIS A 2 -4.66 0.74 11.08
C HIS A 2 -4.43 0.04 9.74
N GLU A 3 -5.32 0.28 8.79
CA GLU A 3 -5.21 -0.26 7.45
C GLU A 3 -4.08 0.47 6.71
N ARG A 4 -3.11 -0.28 6.20
CA ARG A 4 -1.99 0.26 5.44
C ARG A 4 -2.38 0.52 3.99
N PHE A 5 -3.22 -0.34 3.43
CA PHE A 5 -3.67 -0.26 2.05
C PHE A 5 -5.13 0.17 1.98
N ARG A 6 -5.45 0.98 0.97
CA ARG A 6 -6.82 1.45 0.73
C ARG A 6 -7.16 1.45 -0.76
N VAL A 7 -8.41 1.12 -1.09
CA VAL A 7 -8.95 1.30 -2.45
C VAL A 7 -9.41 2.75 -2.64
N ILE A 8 -8.95 3.38 -3.73
CA ILE A 8 -9.46 4.66 -4.21
C ILE A 8 -10.11 4.48 -5.58
N GLU A 9 -11.16 5.25 -5.84
CA GLU A 9 -11.74 5.40 -7.17
C GLU A 9 -11.02 6.54 -7.90
N THR A 10 -10.70 6.30 -9.16
CA THR A 10 -10.15 7.30 -10.07
C THR A 10 -11.00 7.34 -11.33
N THR A 11 -11.19 8.54 -11.85
CA THR A 11 -11.87 8.75 -13.13
C THR A 11 -10.81 9.10 -14.16
N THR A 12 -10.72 8.31 -15.23
CA THR A 12 -9.86 8.62 -16.36
C THR A 12 -10.44 9.85 -17.06
N LEU A 13 -9.63 10.89 -17.29
CA LEU A 13 -10.10 12.15 -17.87
C LEU A 13 -10.52 12.00 -19.35
N ASP A 14 -9.91 11.05 -20.08
CA ASP A 14 -10.13 10.89 -21.52
C ASP A 14 -11.46 10.21 -21.85
N ASP A 15 -11.84 9.17 -21.12
CA ASP A 15 -13.03 8.34 -21.41
C ASP A 15 -14.08 8.38 -20.27
N GLY A 16 -13.81 9.10 -19.19
CA GLY A 16 -14.67 9.15 -18.00
C GLY A 16 -14.77 7.80 -17.26
N SER A 17 -13.98 6.81 -17.66
CA SER A 17 -14.05 5.46 -17.08
C SER A 17 -13.60 5.49 -15.63
N LYS A 18 -14.33 4.74 -14.79
CA LYS A 18 -13.94 4.50 -13.41
C LYS A 18 -12.89 3.41 -13.37
N ARG A 19 -11.83 3.66 -12.61
CA ARG A 19 -10.77 2.72 -12.31
C ARG A 19 -10.47 2.73 -10.83
N TYR A 20 -10.26 1.56 -10.26
CA TYR A 20 -9.99 1.37 -8.85
C TYR A 20 -8.50 1.11 -8.65
N ARG A 21 -7.89 1.76 -7.66
CA ARG A 21 -6.46 1.66 -7.38
C ARG A 21 -6.27 1.32 -5.92
N VAL A 22 -5.35 0.41 -5.61
CA VAL A 22 -4.94 0.12 -4.23
C VAL A 22 -3.70 0.95 -3.92
N VAL A 23 -3.79 1.80 -2.89
CA VAL A 23 -2.72 2.73 -2.49
C VAL A 23 -2.14 2.36 -1.11
N ASP A 24 -0.83 2.53 -0.94
CA ASP A 24 -0.13 2.39 0.35
C ASP A 24 -0.15 3.75 1.07
N LEU A 25 -0.85 3.82 2.20
CA LEU A 25 -1.01 5.02 3.00
C LEU A 25 0.24 5.38 3.82
N VAL A 26 1.17 4.43 4.01
CA VAL A 26 2.37 4.59 4.86
C VAL A 26 3.59 5.02 4.04
N GLN A 27 3.81 4.42 2.86
CA GLN A 27 4.95 4.80 2.02
C GLN A 27 4.75 6.11 1.22
N GLY A 28 3.59 6.77 1.34
CA GLY A 28 3.35 8.08 0.72
C GLY A 28 3.43 8.09 -0.80
N GLY A 29 3.30 6.93 -1.44
CA GLY A 29 3.39 6.79 -2.89
C GLY A 29 2.02 6.55 -3.50
N SER A 30 1.50 7.54 -4.23
CA SER A 30 0.31 7.34 -5.09
C SER A 30 0.59 6.36 -6.25
N ALA A 31 1.82 5.90 -6.43
CA ALA A 31 2.12 4.83 -7.38
C ALA A 31 1.24 3.62 -7.06
N SER A 32 0.36 3.26 -8.00
CA SER A 32 -0.43 2.03 -7.97
C SER A 32 0.51 0.82 -8.05
N LYS A 33 1.32 0.57 -7.03
CA LYS A 33 2.28 -0.54 -6.98
C LYS A 33 1.59 -1.90 -7.07
N HIS A 34 0.27 -1.91 -6.83
CA HIS A 34 -0.58 -3.09 -6.77
C HIS A 34 -1.59 -3.15 -7.92
N GLY A 35 -1.45 -2.30 -8.94
CA GLY A 35 -2.26 -2.32 -10.16
C GLY A 35 -3.45 -1.35 -10.18
N VAL A 36 -4.11 -1.33 -11.34
CA VAL A 36 -5.32 -0.55 -11.63
C VAL A 36 -6.39 -1.53 -12.11
N PHE A 37 -7.56 -1.48 -11.49
CA PHE A 37 -8.64 -2.45 -11.70
C PHE A 37 -9.85 -1.76 -12.31
N ASN A 38 -10.57 -2.46 -13.18
CA ASN A 38 -11.85 -1.97 -13.73
C ASN A 38 -13.02 -2.33 -12.81
N VAL A 39 -12.86 -3.35 -11.95
CA VAL A 39 -13.89 -3.85 -11.04
C VAL A 39 -13.49 -3.55 -9.60
N ARG A 40 -14.40 -2.94 -8.83
CA ARG A 40 -14.15 -2.55 -7.43
C ARG A 40 -13.84 -3.75 -6.54
N THR A 41 -14.59 -4.83 -6.70
CA THR A 41 -14.46 -6.05 -5.88
C THR A 41 -13.10 -6.71 -6.03
N GLU A 42 -12.48 -6.65 -7.21
CA GLU A 42 -11.12 -7.16 -7.43
C GLU A 42 -10.09 -6.33 -6.65
N ALA A 43 -10.22 -5.00 -6.71
CA ALA A 43 -9.37 -4.10 -5.94
C ALA A 43 -9.53 -4.30 -4.43
N GLU A 44 -10.76 -4.54 -3.96
CA GLU A 44 -11.06 -4.83 -2.56
C GLU A 44 -10.44 -6.16 -2.11
N ALA A 45 -10.54 -7.22 -2.92
CA ALA A 45 -9.91 -8.51 -2.62
C ALA A 45 -8.39 -8.39 -2.44
N VAL A 46 -7.73 -7.67 -3.35
CA VAL A 46 -6.28 -7.38 -3.27
C VAL A 46 -5.97 -6.53 -2.03
N CYS A 47 -6.75 -5.49 -1.77
CA CYS A 47 -6.59 -4.63 -0.60
C CYS A 47 -6.72 -5.40 0.72
N SER A 48 -7.69 -6.31 0.81
CA SER A 48 -7.88 -7.18 1.97
C SER A 48 -6.71 -8.14 2.17
N LEU A 49 -6.20 -8.76 1.10
CA LEU A 49 -5.02 -9.63 1.17
C LEU A 49 -3.79 -8.87 1.72
N LEU A 50 -3.50 -7.70 1.15
CA LEU A 50 -2.36 -6.88 1.55
C LEU A 50 -2.45 -6.38 3.00
N ASN A 51 -3.66 -6.06 3.47
CA ASN A 51 -3.89 -5.68 4.86
C ASN A 51 -3.84 -6.89 5.81
N ALA A 52 -4.24 -8.09 5.35
CA ALA A 52 -4.13 -9.33 6.12
C ALA A 52 -2.68 -9.83 6.25
N GLU A 53 -1.81 -9.48 5.30
CA GLU A 53 -0.38 -9.83 5.32
C GLU A 53 0.47 -8.98 6.31
N GLN A 54 -0.08 -7.99 7.00
CA GLN A 54 0.65 -7.18 8.00
C GLN A 54 0.23 -7.50 9.45
N PRO A 55 1.19 -7.75 10.38
CA PRO A 55 2.35 -6.88 10.62
C PRO A 55 3.67 -7.62 10.96
N ARG A 56 4.40 -8.17 9.97
CA ARG A 56 5.79 -8.67 10.22
C ARG A 56 6.89 -7.84 9.58
N GLN A 57 6.69 -7.33 8.36
CA GLN A 57 7.78 -6.66 7.65
C GLN A 57 8.09 -5.24 8.14
N SER A 58 7.12 -4.54 8.73
CA SER A 58 7.32 -3.14 9.18
C SER A 58 8.14 -3.06 10.47
N ALA A 59 7.98 -4.02 11.38
CA ALA A 59 8.76 -4.11 12.62
C ALA A 59 10.19 -4.59 12.35
N GLU A 60 10.39 -5.57 11.46
CA GLU A 60 11.72 -6.10 11.13
C GLU A 60 12.58 -5.08 10.39
N ARG A 61 12.00 -4.30 9.47
CA ARG A 61 12.74 -3.21 8.79
C ARG A 61 13.03 -2.03 9.71
N GLN A 62 12.09 -1.65 10.58
CA GLN A 62 12.36 -0.62 11.59
C GLN A 62 13.41 -1.07 12.61
N ALA A 63 13.39 -2.33 13.04
CA ALA A 63 14.39 -2.89 13.95
C ALA A 63 15.78 -2.99 13.29
N LEU A 64 15.84 -3.40 12.02
CA LEU A 64 17.11 -3.47 11.27
C LEU A 64 17.68 -2.07 11.00
N ASP A 65 16.85 -1.11 10.59
CA ASP A 65 17.28 0.29 10.39
C ASP A 65 17.73 0.92 11.72
N ALA A 66 17.01 0.69 12.81
CA ALA A 66 17.40 1.16 14.13
C ALA A 66 18.73 0.54 14.59
N PHE A 67 18.91 -0.77 14.38
CA PHE A 67 20.15 -1.47 14.73
C PHE A 67 21.36 -0.97 13.94
N LEU A 68 21.20 -0.77 12.63
CA LEU A 68 22.26 -0.23 11.77
C LEU A 68 22.61 1.23 12.15
N ARG A 69 21.61 2.02 12.55
CA ARG A 69 21.84 3.40 13.00
C ARG A 69 22.63 3.47 14.30
N VAL A 70 22.41 2.54 15.23
CA VAL A 70 23.19 2.45 16.48
C VAL A 70 24.64 2.02 16.20
N LYS A 71 24.86 1.08 15.27
CA LYS A 71 26.21 0.62 14.93
C LYS A 71 27.07 1.67 14.23
N ASN A 72 26.47 2.60 13.49
CA ASN A 72 27.19 3.67 12.79
C ASN A 72 27.39 4.93 13.64
N ALA A 73 26.92 4.93 14.90
CA ALA A 73 27.03 6.05 15.82
C ALA A 73 28.07 5.82 16.95
N LEU A 74 28.81 4.70 16.89
CA LEU A 74 29.91 4.33 17.80
C LEU A 74 31.23 4.24 17.04
#